data_AF-A0AAV9MNL6-F1
#
_entry.id   AF-A0AAV9MNL6-F1
#
_cell.length_a   1.000
_cell.length_b   1.000
_cell.length_c   1.000
_cell.angle_alpha   90.00
_cell.angle_beta   90.00
_cell.angle_gamma   90.00
#
_symmetry.space_group_name_H-M   'P 1'
#
loop_
_entity.id
_entity.type
_entity.pdbx_description
1 polymer ?
#
loop_
_entity_poly.entity_id
_entity_poly.type
_entity_poly.pdbx_seq_one_letter_code
_entity_poly.pdbx_strand_id
1 'polypeptide(L)'
;MNILSSNTTPLFLPKDIIFDMLSYLPVKSVQRFKCVSQLWNIITQEFRFICLHFKHVRPLINYNKKSEENITTTDEYKLIFSRGLILEYATRPSHFPSSPNLRYRVRNPELHDQIVEIPDSEKPILNMQMVVDPNNKVLKLLSLVYDELLEDQVLDQVLSYEVLDLQSEGSNYSWRPINLPQHSRGKTRMCKLDKKHTGQIKVVFTNLGIVYSIWDAEECSHIGIDILDMVNDSYIGHTTLPTCFYRKDDCKLWNGKLSFAKIVKDEVHVLILESYNKKHMKWADGKLIIKLPFLKDISVEPVIKLLYLSNTNKLFFVWRDKESIHSFDIKTGKLTIILSNYKLSQGLYLSWPSLFTFKGLQSSSGQ
;
A
#
# COMPACT_ATOMS: atom_id res chain seq x y z
N MET A 1 -57.17 -20.27 35.45
CA MET A 1 -55.98 -19.38 35.40
C MET A 1 -54.78 -20.26 35.07
N ASN A 2 -54.52 -20.49 33.79
CA ASN A 2 -53.34 -21.23 33.32
C ASN A 2 -52.53 -20.25 32.47
N ILE A 3 -51.36 -19.88 32.98
CA ILE A 3 -50.40 -19.02 32.31
C ILE A 3 -49.76 -19.87 31.21
N LEU A 4 -50.02 -19.50 29.95
CA LEU A 4 -49.36 -20.08 28.79
C LEU A 4 -47.87 -19.81 28.86
N SER A 5 -47.10 -20.89 28.96
CA SER A 5 -45.67 -20.94 28.66
C SER A 5 -45.44 -20.53 27.20
N SER A 6 -45.03 -19.30 26.95
CA SER A 6 -44.41 -18.94 25.68
C SER A 6 -42.91 -19.21 25.79
N ASN A 7 -42.51 -20.41 25.36
CA ASN A 7 -41.15 -20.70 24.95
C ASN A 7 -40.83 -19.92 23.66
N THR A 8 -40.71 -18.60 23.74
CA THR A 8 -40.01 -17.83 22.71
C THR A 8 -38.53 -17.99 22.98
N THR A 9 -37.90 -18.97 22.33
CA THR A 9 -36.46 -18.93 22.13
C THR A 9 -36.12 -17.57 21.52
N PRO A 10 -35.19 -16.80 22.11
CA PRO A 10 -34.82 -15.51 21.54
C PRO A 10 -34.33 -15.76 20.11
N LEU A 11 -34.97 -15.08 19.14
CA LEU A 11 -34.57 -15.09 17.73
C LEU A 11 -33.14 -14.53 17.64
N PHE A 12 -32.16 -15.41 17.72
CA PHE A 12 -30.76 -15.06 17.64
C PHE A 12 -30.35 -15.09 16.17
N LEU A 13 -29.91 -13.94 15.65
CA LEU A 13 -29.38 -13.88 14.28
C LEU A 13 -28.11 -14.74 14.19
N PRO A 14 -27.93 -15.54 13.12
CA PRO A 14 -26.68 -16.25 12.87
C PRO A 14 -25.47 -15.31 12.89
N LYS A 15 -24.35 -15.81 13.43
CA LYS A 15 -23.11 -15.04 13.60
C LYS A 15 -22.64 -14.39 12.29
N ASP A 16 -22.71 -15.12 11.18
CA ASP A 16 -22.30 -14.60 9.86
C ASP A 16 -23.19 -13.44 9.38
N ILE A 17 -24.50 -13.46 9.69
CA ILE A 17 -25.40 -12.35 9.36
C ILE A 17 -25.05 -11.11 10.20
N ILE A 18 -24.75 -11.30 11.49
CA ILE A 18 -24.27 -10.21 12.34
C ILE A 18 -22.95 -9.65 11.77
N PHE A 19 -22.02 -10.51 11.36
CA PHE A 19 -20.76 -10.09 10.74
C PHE A 19 -21.00 -9.20 9.52
N ASP A 20 -21.86 -9.65 8.61
CA ASP A 20 -22.19 -8.91 7.40
C ASP A 20 -22.82 -7.56 7.76
N MET A 21 -23.84 -7.53 8.63
CA MET A 21 -24.50 -6.28 9.04
C MET A 21 -23.51 -5.26 9.62
N LEU A 22 -22.63 -5.71 10.53
CA LEU A 22 -21.70 -4.82 11.21
C LEU A 22 -20.50 -4.42 10.36
N SER A 23 -20.13 -5.24 9.38
CA SER A 23 -18.99 -4.97 8.50
C SER A 23 -19.18 -3.71 7.64
N TYR A 24 -20.42 -3.26 7.44
CA TYR A 24 -20.74 -2.03 6.69
C TYR A 24 -20.70 -0.76 7.55
N LEU A 25 -20.54 -0.87 8.86
CA LEU A 25 -20.62 0.27 9.76
C LEU A 25 -19.26 0.98 9.90
N PRO A 26 -19.23 2.32 10.11
CA PRO A 26 -17.98 3.04 10.36
C PRO A 26 -17.22 2.50 11.57
N VAL A 27 -15.89 2.57 11.55
CA VAL A 27 -15.01 2.09 12.63
C VAL A 27 -15.44 2.61 14.00
N LYS A 28 -15.76 3.90 14.12
CA LYS A 28 -16.21 4.52 15.38
C LYS A 28 -17.52 3.92 15.91
N SER A 29 -18.45 3.56 15.03
CA SER A 29 -19.69 2.90 15.43
C SER A 29 -19.41 1.49 15.95
N VAL A 30 -18.56 0.74 15.24
CA VAL A 30 -18.16 -0.62 15.63
C VAL A 30 -17.43 -0.62 16.97
N GLN A 31 -16.54 0.35 17.22
CA GLN A 31 -15.87 0.50 18.51
C GLN A 31 -16.84 0.68 19.69
N ARG A 32 -17.95 1.40 19.49
CA ARG A 32 -18.97 1.61 20.54
C ARG A 32 -19.75 0.35 20.86
N PHE A 33 -19.86 -0.60 19.93
CA PHE A 33 -20.54 -1.88 20.20
C PHE A 33 -19.80 -2.77 21.18
N LYS A 34 -18.51 -2.52 21.44
CA LYS A 34 -17.78 -3.17 22.54
C LYS A 34 -18.46 -2.97 23.90
N CYS A 35 -19.24 -1.90 24.06
CA CYS A 35 -19.96 -1.58 25.28
C CYS A 35 -21.39 -2.14 25.33
N VAL A 36 -21.91 -2.77 24.27
CA VAL A 36 -23.29 -3.29 24.23
C VAL A 36 -23.43 -4.60 25.00
N SER A 37 -22.54 -5.56 24.73
CA SER A 37 -22.44 -6.79 25.52
C SER A 37 -21.08 -7.46 25.30
N GLN A 38 -20.76 -8.46 26.14
CA GLN A 38 -19.54 -9.26 25.98
C GLN A 38 -19.46 -9.94 24.60
N LEU A 39 -20.60 -10.41 24.07
CA LEU A 39 -20.63 -11.05 22.75
C LEU A 39 -20.27 -10.06 21.63
N TRP A 40 -20.81 -8.85 21.67
CA TRP A 40 -20.46 -7.79 20.71
C TRP A 40 -19.00 -7.37 20.83
N ASN A 41 -18.46 -7.34 22.04
CA ASN A 41 -17.04 -7.08 22.28
C ASN A 41 -16.14 -8.17 21.66
N ILE A 42 -16.52 -9.45 21.75
CA ILE A 42 -15.79 -10.56 21.14
C ILE A 42 -15.87 -10.49 19.61
N ILE A 43 -17.08 -10.33 19.07
CA ILE A 43 -17.32 -10.28 17.61
C ILE A 43 -16.51 -9.16 16.96
N THR A 44 -16.53 -7.96 17.54
CA THR A 44 -15.86 -6.79 16.97
C THR A 44 -14.33 -6.82 17.05
N GLN A 45 -13.76 -7.77 17.80
CA GLN A 45 -12.32 -8.01 17.90
C GLN A 45 -11.87 -9.25 17.13
N GLU A 46 -12.80 -10.04 16.58
CA GLU A 46 -12.45 -11.24 15.84
C GLU A 46 -11.75 -10.88 14.51
N PHE A 47 -10.59 -11.48 14.26
CA PHE A 47 -9.78 -11.17 13.08
C PHE A 47 -10.54 -11.37 11.75
N ARG A 48 -11.39 -12.40 11.67
CA ARG A 48 -12.26 -12.63 10.50
C ARG A 48 -13.23 -11.48 10.27
N PHE A 49 -13.84 -10.97 11.34
CA PHE A 49 -14.72 -9.80 11.28
C PHE A 49 -13.94 -8.54 10.87
N ILE A 50 -12.76 -8.31 11.44
CA ILE A 50 -11.88 -7.17 11.09
C ILE A 50 -11.53 -7.20 9.59
N CYS A 51 -11.16 -8.37 9.05
CA CYS A 51 -10.87 -8.52 7.63
C CYS A 51 -12.10 -8.28 6.74
N LEU A 52 -13.27 -8.77 7.15
CA LEU A 52 -14.52 -8.55 6.42
C LEU A 52 -14.90 -7.06 6.41
N HIS A 53 -14.86 -6.42 7.59
CA HIS A 53 -15.07 -4.98 7.73
C HIS A 53 -14.13 -4.19 6.82
N PHE A 54 -12.83 -4.50 6.84
CA PHE A 54 -11.84 -3.83 6.00
C PHE A 54 -12.10 -3.99 4.49
N LYS A 55 -12.67 -5.11 4.05
CA LYS A 55 -13.09 -5.32 2.65
C LYS A 55 -14.23 -4.40 2.23
N HIS A 56 -15.13 -4.05 3.15
CA HIS A 56 -16.30 -3.20 2.89
C HIS A 56 -16.04 -1.72 3.13
N VAL A 57 -14.95 -1.37 3.81
CA VAL A 57 -14.56 0.03 4.04
C VAL A 57 -14.32 0.77 2.73
N ARG A 58 -14.93 1.95 2.64
CA ARG A 58 -14.65 2.91 1.57
C ARG A 58 -13.42 3.75 1.93
N PRO A 59 -12.50 3.99 0.99
CA PRO A 59 -11.38 4.89 1.24
C PRO A 59 -11.87 6.31 1.51
N LEU A 60 -11.16 7.00 2.39
CA LEU A 60 -11.30 8.42 2.65
C LEU A 60 -10.13 9.18 2.03
N ILE A 61 -10.41 10.34 1.47
CA ILE A 61 -9.37 11.27 1.00
C ILE A 61 -8.95 12.13 2.20
N ASN A 62 -7.66 12.12 2.52
CA ASN A 62 -7.07 12.92 3.59
C ASN A 62 -5.97 13.83 3.05
N TYR A 63 -5.68 14.85 3.85
CA TYR A 63 -4.63 15.82 3.59
C TYR A 63 -3.42 15.52 4.47
N ASN A 64 -2.23 15.66 3.92
CA ASN A 64 -1.04 15.78 4.74
C ASN A 64 -1.18 17.09 5.52
N LYS A 65 -1.32 17.01 6.84
CA LYS A 65 -1.25 18.21 7.69
C LYS A 65 0.12 18.83 7.46
N LYS A 66 0.17 20.04 6.88
CA LYS A 66 1.37 20.86 7.03
C LYS A 66 1.50 21.17 8.51
N SER A 67 2.70 21.08 9.06
CA SER A 67 2.99 21.68 10.35
C SER A 67 2.60 23.16 10.26
N GLU A 68 1.57 23.57 10.99
CA GLU A 68 1.44 24.98 11.34
C GLU A 68 2.71 25.34 12.12
N GLU A 69 3.29 26.51 11.85
CA GLU A 69 4.61 26.96 12.30
C GLU A 69 4.77 27.13 13.83
N ASN A 70 3.90 26.53 14.63
CA ASN A 70 4.00 26.51 16.08
C ASN A 70 4.73 25.25 16.53
N ILE A 71 6.06 25.38 16.55
CA ILE A 71 7.04 24.40 17.02
C ILE A 71 6.66 23.94 18.44
N THR A 72 6.22 22.69 18.55
CA THR A 72 6.42 21.89 19.76
C THR A 72 7.42 20.79 19.45
N THR A 73 8.12 20.34 20.49
CA THR A 73 9.29 19.45 20.52
C THR A 73 9.01 18.00 20.08
N THR A 74 7.90 17.74 19.40
CA THR A 74 7.54 16.40 18.92
C THR A 74 8.17 16.12 17.56
N ASP A 75 8.70 14.89 17.39
CA ASP A 75 9.22 14.42 16.11
C ASP A 75 8.16 14.56 15.02
N GLU A 76 8.46 15.28 13.94
CA GLU A 76 7.56 15.42 12.79
C GLU A 76 7.68 14.16 11.92
N TYR A 77 6.57 13.49 11.63
CA TYR A 77 6.54 12.27 10.82
C TYR A 77 5.99 12.51 9.41
N LYS A 78 6.61 11.87 8.41
CA LYS A 78 6.14 11.85 7.02
C LYS A 78 5.55 10.49 6.66
N LEU A 79 4.39 10.52 6.00
CA LEU A 79 3.71 9.35 5.48
C LEU A 79 4.52 8.67 4.38
N ILE A 80 4.72 7.35 4.51
CA ILE A 80 5.25 6.49 3.44
C ILE A 80 4.08 5.79 2.74
N PHE A 81 3.21 5.17 3.54
CA PHE A 81 2.18 4.29 3.03
C PHE A 81 0.97 4.24 3.96
N SER A 82 -0.24 4.20 3.37
CA SER A 82 -1.49 4.09 4.12
C SER A 82 -2.43 3.08 3.49
N ARG A 83 -2.81 2.08 4.28
CA ARG A 83 -3.84 1.09 3.95
C ARG A 83 -4.28 0.35 5.21
N GLY A 84 -5.38 0.77 5.81
CA GLY A 84 -5.79 0.26 7.13
C GLY A 84 -5.00 0.91 8.25
N LEU A 85 -3.68 0.77 8.17
CA LEU A 85 -2.69 1.37 9.05
C LEU A 85 -1.92 2.46 8.30
N ILE A 86 -1.12 3.23 9.04
CA ILE A 86 -0.21 4.25 8.51
C ILE A 86 1.22 3.85 8.85
N LEU A 87 2.07 3.76 7.83
CA LEU A 87 3.52 3.63 7.94
C LEU A 87 4.15 5.00 7.66
N GLU A 88 4.95 5.49 8.60
CA GLU A 88 5.54 6.83 8.56
C GLU A 88 6.95 6.83 9.16
N TYR A 89 7.74 7.84 8.82
CA TYR A 89 9.12 8.01 9.31
C TYR A 89 9.36 9.39 9.90
N ALA A 90 10.24 9.47 10.89
CA ALA A 90 10.64 10.72 11.51
C ALA A 90 11.49 11.56 10.54
N THR A 91 11.13 12.83 10.39
CA THR A 91 11.83 13.79 9.52
C THR A 91 12.96 14.53 10.22
N ARG A 92 12.89 14.61 11.55
CA ARG A 92 13.96 15.17 12.37
C ARG A 92 14.90 14.05 12.79
N PRO A 93 16.21 14.32 12.80
CA PRO A 93 17.21 13.33 13.19
C PRO A 93 17.13 13.10 14.70
N SER A 94 16.28 12.16 15.11
CA SER A 94 16.66 11.23 16.17
C SER A 94 17.25 10.00 15.47
N HIS A 95 18.40 10.19 14.82
CA HIS A 95 19.15 9.07 14.27
C HIS A 95 19.33 8.04 15.38
N PHE A 96 19.22 6.75 15.06
CA PHE A 96 19.96 5.77 15.83
C PHE A 96 21.43 6.26 15.80
N PRO A 97 22.06 6.60 16.93
CA PRO A 97 23.33 7.36 16.93
C PRO A 97 24.45 6.71 16.12
N SER A 98 24.32 5.42 15.82
CA SER A 98 25.26 4.59 15.08
C SER A 98 24.69 4.03 13.77
N SER A 99 23.52 4.47 13.30
CA SER A 99 22.87 3.91 12.11
C SER A 99 22.46 4.96 11.07
N PRO A 100 22.52 4.60 9.78
CA PRO A 100 22.15 5.48 8.68
C PRO A 100 20.63 5.68 8.55
N ASN A 101 19.82 4.95 9.32
CA ASN A 101 18.38 4.89 9.15
C ASN A 101 17.63 5.98 9.94
N LEU A 102 16.46 6.33 9.40
CA LEU A 102 15.46 7.12 10.12
C LEU A 102 14.65 6.22 11.05
N ARG A 103 14.00 6.79 12.06
CA ARG A 103 13.02 6.03 12.85
C ARG A 103 11.73 5.86 12.05
N TYR A 104 11.26 4.63 11.96
CA TYR A 104 10.00 4.29 11.31
C TYR A 104 8.99 3.82 12.35
N ARG A 105 7.71 4.06 12.11
CA ARG A 105 6.63 3.52 12.94
C ARG A 105 5.41 3.16 12.11
N VAL A 106 4.61 2.24 12.65
CA VAL A 106 3.27 1.96 12.15
C VAL A 106 2.25 2.35 13.21
N ARG A 107 1.14 2.95 12.80
CA ARG A 107 0.03 3.27 13.71
C ARG A 107 -1.33 3.06 13.08
N ASN A 108 -2.35 2.87 13.91
CA ASN A 108 -3.74 2.95 13.47
C ASN A 108 -4.33 4.34 13.80
N PRO A 109 -4.73 5.15 12.81
CA PRO A 109 -5.33 6.46 13.06
C PRO A 109 -6.72 6.41 13.73
N GLU A 110 -7.44 5.29 13.65
CA GLU A 110 -8.81 5.15 14.16
C GLU A 110 -8.86 4.65 15.62
N LEU A 111 -7.75 4.09 16.11
CA LEU A 111 -7.65 3.49 17.43
C LEU A 111 -6.62 4.28 18.24
N HIS A 112 -7.03 4.81 19.40
CA HIS A 112 -6.13 5.59 20.26
C HIS A 112 -4.96 4.70 20.74
N ASP A 113 -3.77 5.30 20.83
CA ASP A 113 -2.54 4.69 21.38
C ASP A 113 -2.10 3.37 20.75
N GLN A 114 -2.47 3.12 19.49
CA GLN A 114 -1.94 1.99 18.70
C GLN A 114 -0.78 2.49 17.83
N ILE A 115 0.44 2.44 18.38
CA ILE A 115 1.69 2.80 17.69
C ILE A 115 2.72 1.70 17.97
N VAL A 116 3.44 1.27 16.92
CA VAL A 116 4.59 0.35 17.01
C VAL A 116 5.77 1.00 16.32
N GLU A 117 6.83 1.25 17.08
CA GLU A 117 8.12 1.66 16.53
C GLU A 117 8.79 0.47 15.85
N ILE A 118 9.39 0.71 14.70
CA ILE A 118 10.03 -0.34 13.90
C ILE A 118 11.50 -0.44 14.33
N PRO A 119 12.01 -1.66 14.61
CA PRO A 119 13.42 -1.87 14.91
C PRO A 119 14.29 -1.44 13.74
N ASP A 120 15.48 -0.97 14.06
CA ASP A 120 16.46 -0.59 13.05
C ASP A 120 16.90 -1.79 12.20
N SER A 121 17.28 -1.53 10.94
CA SER A 121 17.97 -2.51 10.09
C SER A 121 19.47 -2.22 10.13
N GLU A 122 20.29 -3.26 10.03
CA GLU A 122 21.74 -3.12 9.88
C GLU A 122 22.10 -2.47 8.53
N LYS A 123 21.19 -2.56 7.55
CA LYS A 123 21.38 -2.02 6.20
C LYS A 123 20.66 -0.68 6.03
N PRO A 124 21.17 0.24 5.18
CA PRO A 124 20.48 1.47 4.84
C PRO A 124 19.13 1.19 4.16
N ILE A 125 18.04 1.68 4.75
CA ILE A 125 16.67 1.55 4.25
C ILE A 125 16.37 2.66 3.23
N LEU A 126 15.92 2.26 2.04
CA LEU A 126 15.58 3.13 0.92
C LEU A 126 14.09 3.39 0.81
N ASN A 127 13.29 2.37 1.09
CA ASN A 127 11.85 2.43 1.08
C ASN A 127 11.30 1.28 1.93
N MET A 128 10.06 1.41 2.37
CA MET A 128 9.40 0.38 3.15
C MET A 128 7.93 0.28 2.74
N GLN A 129 7.41 -0.94 2.72
CA GLN A 129 6.00 -1.25 2.50
C GLN A 129 5.46 -2.15 3.59
N MET A 130 4.13 -2.18 3.74
CA MET A 130 3.47 -3.07 4.70
C MET A 130 2.29 -3.82 4.09
N VAL A 131 2.08 -5.05 4.55
CA VAL A 131 0.89 -5.84 4.24
C VAL A 131 0.39 -6.53 5.50
N VAL A 132 -0.92 -6.52 5.70
CA VAL A 132 -1.55 -7.41 6.69
C VAL A 132 -1.79 -8.74 6.00
N ASP A 133 -1.13 -9.79 6.47
CA ASP A 133 -1.37 -11.16 6.04
C ASP A 133 -2.56 -11.73 6.83
N PRO A 134 -3.72 -11.94 6.20
CA PRO A 134 -4.90 -12.42 6.89
C PRO A 134 -4.83 -13.90 7.29
N ASN A 135 -3.98 -14.69 6.63
CA ASN A 135 -3.91 -16.12 6.91
C ASN A 135 -3.08 -16.36 8.18
N ASN A 136 -1.93 -15.70 8.26
CA ASN A 136 -1.02 -15.81 9.40
C ASN A 136 -1.29 -14.77 10.49
N LYS A 137 -2.26 -13.87 10.26
CA LYS A 137 -2.65 -12.77 11.15
C LYS A 137 -1.44 -11.97 11.62
N VAL A 138 -0.58 -11.58 10.67
CA VAL A 138 0.65 -10.85 10.96
C VAL A 138 0.72 -9.59 10.10
N LEU A 139 1.27 -8.52 10.66
CA LEU A 139 1.66 -7.35 9.87
C LEU A 139 3.09 -7.57 9.37
N LYS A 140 3.26 -7.75 8.07
CA LYS A 140 4.56 -7.88 7.45
C LYS A 140 5.02 -6.54 6.91
N LEU A 141 6.28 -6.21 7.15
CA LEU A 141 6.99 -5.11 6.52
C LEU A 141 8.01 -5.65 5.53
N LEU A 142 8.14 -4.98 4.40
CA LEU A 142 9.20 -5.21 3.42
C LEU A 142 10.03 -3.94 3.35
N SER A 143 11.30 -4.06 3.71
CA SER A 143 12.30 -3.03 3.55
C SER A 143 13.07 -3.26 2.25
N LEU A 144 13.27 -2.19 1.51
CA LEU A 144 14.19 -2.13 0.37
C LEU A 144 15.49 -1.54 0.91
N VAL A 145 16.57 -2.28 0.81
CA VAL A 145 17.85 -1.93 1.45
C VAL A 145 18.99 -1.96 0.45
N TYR A 146 20.09 -1.28 0.77
CA TYR A 146 21.36 -1.50 0.07
C TYR A 146 22.10 -2.70 0.65
N ASP A 147 22.54 -3.57 -0.24
CA ASP A 147 23.59 -4.55 0.04
C ASP A 147 24.89 -4.12 -0.63
N GLU A 148 25.99 -4.37 0.06
CA GLU A 148 27.33 -4.23 -0.49
C GLU A 148 27.78 -5.58 -1.03
N LEU A 149 28.00 -5.67 -2.35
CA LEU A 149 28.61 -6.82 -2.99
C LEU A 149 30.05 -6.49 -3.35
N LEU A 150 30.95 -7.38 -2.94
CA LEU A 150 32.34 -7.40 -3.39
C LEU A 150 32.42 -8.34 -4.60
N GLU A 151 32.43 -7.79 -5.81
CA GLU A 151 32.74 -8.53 -7.04
C GLU A 151 34.04 -7.97 -7.64
N ASP A 152 35.01 -8.85 -7.93
CA ASP A 152 36.30 -8.48 -8.55
C ASP A 152 37.04 -7.29 -7.89
N GLN A 153 37.00 -7.22 -6.54
CA GLN A 153 37.58 -6.13 -5.74
C GLN A 153 36.94 -4.75 -5.93
N VAL A 154 35.80 -4.68 -6.63
CA VAL A 154 34.96 -3.49 -6.74
C VAL A 154 33.78 -3.64 -5.78
N LEU A 155 33.57 -2.64 -4.93
CA LEU A 155 32.41 -2.57 -4.05
C LEU A 155 31.23 -2.02 -4.84
N ASP A 156 30.30 -2.90 -5.21
CA ASP A 156 29.06 -2.54 -5.89
C ASP A 156 27.89 -2.50 -4.90
N GLN A 157 27.02 -1.50 -5.09
CA GLN A 157 25.78 -1.39 -4.33
C GLN A 157 24.65 -2.04 -5.11
N VAL A 158 24.00 -3.04 -4.52
CA VAL A 158 22.86 -3.70 -5.12
C VAL A 158 21.60 -3.49 -4.29
N LEU A 159 20.48 -3.45 -4.99
CA LEU A 159 19.18 -3.47 -4.32
C LEU A 159 18.94 -4.85 -3.73
N SER A 160 18.61 -4.87 -2.44
CA SER A 160 18.27 -6.06 -1.67
C SER A 160 17.00 -5.80 -0.84
N TYR A 161 16.50 -6.86 -0.20
CA TYR A 161 15.21 -6.81 0.48
C TYR A 161 15.25 -7.56 1.80
N GLU A 162 14.59 -7.00 2.79
CA GLU A 162 14.42 -7.61 4.11
C GLU A 162 12.96 -7.57 4.52
N VAL A 163 12.53 -8.59 5.25
CA VAL A 163 11.18 -8.68 5.81
C VAL A 163 11.21 -8.63 7.32
N LEU A 164 10.18 -8.02 7.89
CA LEU A 164 9.96 -7.98 9.33
C LEU A 164 8.50 -8.37 9.61
N ASP A 165 8.34 -9.35 10.48
CA ASP A 165 7.02 -9.77 10.96
C ASP A 165 6.75 -9.09 12.30
N LEU A 166 5.78 -8.19 12.31
CA LEU A 166 5.26 -7.59 13.52
C LEU A 166 4.13 -8.47 14.06
N GLN A 167 4.53 -9.38 14.95
CA GLN A 167 3.63 -10.16 15.81
C GLN A 167 3.42 -9.43 17.14
N SER A 168 2.53 -9.89 18.02
CA SER A 168 2.21 -9.22 19.29
C SER A 168 3.40 -9.11 20.27
N GLU A 169 3.23 -8.26 21.29
CA GLU A 169 4.15 -8.01 22.42
C GLU A 169 4.85 -9.29 22.94
N GLY A 170 6.18 -9.25 23.05
CA GLY A 170 7.00 -10.32 23.63
C GLY A 170 7.92 -11.07 22.65
N SER A 171 7.80 -10.81 21.35
CA SER A 171 8.70 -11.39 20.34
C SER A 171 9.89 -10.47 20.08
N ASN A 172 11.10 -11.04 19.98
CA ASN A 172 12.24 -10.31 19.43
C ASN A 172 12.02 -10.14 17.92
N TYR A 173 11.70 -8.92 17.50
CA TYR A 173 11.59 -8.59 16.08
C TYR A 173 12.98 -8.54 15.45
N SER A 174 13.17 -9.27 14.36
CA SER A 174 14.41 -9.22 13.58
C SER A 174 14.10 -9.15 12.09
N TRP A 175 14.85 -8.29 11.41
CA TRP A 175 14.87 -8.24 9.96
C TRP A 175 15.46 -9.54 9.42
N ARG A 176 14.85 -10.09 8.38
CA ARG A 176 15.31 -11.29 7.69
C ARG A 176 15.50 -11.00 6.22
N PRO A 177 16.66 -11.31 5.62
CA PRO A 177 16.88 -11.07 4.20
C PRO A 177 16.00 -11.99 3.35
N ILE A 178 15.46 -11.46 2.26
CA ILE A 178 14.87 -12.27 1.20
C ILE A 178 16.02 -12.82 0.35
N ASN A 179 16.04 -14.13 0.18
CA ASN A 179 17.04 -14.81 -0.64
C ASN A 179 16.86 -14.46 -2.13
N LEU A 180 17.76 -13.64 -2.66
CA LEU A 180 17.88 -13.33 -4.08
C LEU A 180 18.74 -14.40 -4.78
N PRO A 181 18.27 -14.99 -5.90
CA PRO A 181 19.12 -15.87 -6.71
C PRO A 181 20.39 -15.15 -7.18
N GLN A 182 21.54 -15.84 -7.18
CA GLN A 182 22.83 -15.24 -7.57
C GLN A 182 22.76 -14.53 -8.94
N HIS A 183 22.12 -15.16 -9.94
CA HIS A 183 21.96 -14.59 -11.28
C HIS A 183 21.08 -13.33 -11.36
N SER A 184 20.31 -13.03 -10.31
CA SER A 184 19.49 -11.82 -10.23
C SER A 184 20.27 -10.63 -9.67
N ARG A 185 21.36 -10.85 -8.93
CA ARG A 185 22.11 -9.76 -8.24
C ARG A 185 22.73 -8.76 -9.21
N GLY A 186 23.28 -9.22 -10.33
CA GLY A 186 23.78 -8.32 -11.37
C GLY A 186 22.67 -7.50 -12.05
N LYS A 187 21.43 -8.03 -12.06
CA LYS A 187 20.27 -7.34 -12.63
C LYS A 187 19.65 -6.32 -11.68
N THR A 188 20.11 -6.19 -10.43
CA THR A 188 19.56 -5.26 -9.44
C THR A 188 20.53 -4.12 -9.07
N ARG A 189 21.57 -3.91 -9.89
CA ARG A 189 22.50 -2.79 -9.77
C ARG A 189 21.80 -1.48 -10.14
N MET A 190 21.85 -0.50 -9.24
CA MET A 190 21.26 0.83 -9.41
C MET A 190 22.34 1.89 -9.65
N CYS A 191 21.97 3.00 -10.31
CA CYS A 191 22.88 4.16 -10.41
C CYS A 191 23.42 4.55 -9.05
N LYS A 192 24.72 4.86 -8.91
CA LYS A 192 25.26 5.37 -7.64
C LYS A 192 24.38 6.50 -7.10
N LEU A 193 23.73 6.28 -5.96
CA LEU A 193 22.88 7.27 -5.35
C LEU A 193 23.73 8.33 -4.66
N ASP A 194 23.56 9.58 -5.08
CA ASP A 194 23.70 10.68 -4.15
C ASP A 194 22.55 10.60 -3.12
N LYS A 195 22.87 10.77 -1.83
CA LYS A 195 22.09 10.41 -0.63
C LYS A 195 20.67 11.03 -0.48
N LYS A 196 20.09 11.65 -1.51
CA LYS A 196 18.87 12.47 -1.42
C LYS A 196 17.71 12.13 -2.36
N HIS A 197 17.74 11.06 -3.15
CA HIS A 197 16.69 10.81 -4.15
C HIS A 197 15.77 9.62 -3.85
N THR A 198 14.76 9.84 -3.01
CA THR A 198 13.58 8.95 -2.84
C THR A 198 12.79 8.73 -4.15
N GLY A 199 13.07 9.49 -5.21
CA GLY A 199 12.45 9.36 -6.52
C GLY A 199 13.03 8.27 -7.43
N GLN A 200 14.16 7.64 -7.08
CA GLN A 200 14.80 6.63 -7.93
C GLN A 200 14.16 5.24 -7.83
N ILE A 201 13.48 4.93 -6.73
CA ILE A 201 12.77 3.68 -6.53
C ILE A 201 11.29 3.98 -6.35
N LYS A 202 10.45 3.25 -7.08
CA LYS A 202 9.01 3.27 -6.92
C LYS A 202 8.53 1.88 -6.55
N VAL A 203 7.75 1.80 -5.47
CA VAL A 203 7.20 0.54 -5.01
C VAL A 203 5.69 0.53 -5.23
N VAL A 204 5.18 -0.54 -5.83
CA VAL A 204 3.76 -0.77 -6.07
C VAL A 204 3.41 -2.14 -5.53
N PHE A 205 2.28 -2.30 -4.85
CA PHE A 205 1.92 -3.58 -4.24
C PHE A 205 0.44 -3.90 -4.47
N THR A 206 0.16 -5.18 -4.63
CA THR A 206 -1.19 -5.71 -4.83
C THR A 206 -1.89 -5.97 -3.49
N ASN A 207 -3.20 -6.20 -3.54
CA ASN A 207 -3.96 -6.62 -2.37
C ASN A 207 -3.63 -8.05 -1.91
N LEU A 208 -2.82 -8.79 -2.68
CA LEU A 208 -2.45 -10.19 -2.43
C LEU A 208 -1.04 -10.32 -1.82
N GLY A 209 -0.41 -9.21 -1.40
CA GLY A 209 0.95 -9.22 -0.83
C GLY A 209 2.07 -9.33 -1.86
N ILE A 210 1.75 -9.24 -3.16
CA ILE A 210 2.78 -9.12 -4.21
C ILE A 210 3.26 -7.67 -4.29
N VAL A 211 4.58 -7.48 -4.25
CA VAL A 211 5.25 -6.19 -4.40
C VAL A 211 6.04 -6.15 -5.70
N TYR A 212 5.98 -5.00 -6.35
CA TYR A 212 6.79 -4.62 -7.50
C TYR A 212 7.72 -3.49 -7.07
N SER A 213 9.02 -3.78 -7.02
CA SER A 213 10.07 -2.78 -6.83
C SER A 213 10.56 -2.32 -8.19
N ILE A 214 10.39 -1.04 -8.51
CA ILE A 214 10.65 -0.47 -9.83
C ILE A 214 11.72 0.58 -9.69
N TRP A 215 12.79 0.49 -10.48
CA TRP A 215 13.96 1.35 -10.34
C TRP A 215 14.60 1.62 -11.71
N ASP A 216 15.39 2.68 -11.78
CA ASP A 216 16.10 3.08 -13.00
C ASP A 216 17.51 2.45 -12.98
N ALA A 217 17.90 1.78 -14.07
CA ALA A 217 19.20 1.11 -14.15
C ALA A 217 20.34 2.06 -14.57
N GLU A 218 21.55 1.83 -14.03
CA GLU A 218 22.75 2.64 -14.27
C GLU A 218 23.26 2.58 -15.71
N GLU A 219 23.26 1.38 -16.27
CA GLU A 219 23.89 1.11 -17.57
C GLU A 219 22.89 1.02 -18.72
N CYS A 220 21.60 0.97 -18.40
CA CYS A 220 20.52 0.71 -19.34
C CYS A 220 19.47 1.80 -19.19
N SER A 221 19.09 2.45 -20.30
CA SER A 221 17.93 3.35 -20.37
C SER A 221 16.58 2.60 -20.22
N HIS A 222 16.55 1.58 -19.37
CA HIS A 222 15.48 0.63 -19.16
C HIS A 222 15.11 0.63 -17.67
N ILE A 223 13.83 0.40 -17.41
CA ILE A 223 13.28 0.35 -16.05
C ILE A 223 13.31 -1.10 -15.58
N GLY A 224 14.05 -1.35 -14.49
CA GLY A 224 14.12 -2.64 -13.81
C GLY A 224 12.93 -2.85 -12.89
N ILE A 225 12.42 -4.09 -12.83
CA ILE A 225 11.24 -4.45 -12.04
C ILE A 225 11.50 -5.79 -11.37
N ASP A 226 11.58 -5.75 -10.04
CA ASP A 226 11.63 -6.93 -9.20
C ASP A 226 10.25 -7.23 -8.62
N ILE A 227 9.90 -8.51 -8.61
CA ILE A 227 8.62 -9.01 -8.14
C ILE A 227 8.86 -9.88 -6.91
N LEU A 228 8.21 -9.52 -5.80
CA LEU A 228 8.34 -10.19 -4.52
C LEU A 228 6.98 -10.64 -4.00
N ASP A 229 6.97 -11.76 -3.30
CA ASP A 229 5.84 -12.24 -2.52
C ASP A 229 6.13 -11.98 -1.04
N MET A 230 5.48 -10.96 -0.47
CA MET A 230 5.64 -10.63 0.94
C MET A 230 4.99 -11.67 1.85
N VAL A 231 3.95 -12.38 1.41
CA VAL A 231 3.25 -13.36 2.27
C VAL A 231 4.15 -14.57 2.50
N ASN A 232 4.85 -15.00 1.44
CA ASN A 232 5.73 -16.15 1.45
C ASN A 232 7.23 -15.79 1.60
N ASP A 233 7.55 -14.54 1.96
CA ASP A 233 8.91 -14.04 2.16
C ASP A 233 9.87 -14.40 1.00
N SER A 234 9.39 -14.31 -0.26
CA SER A 234 10.11 -14.88 -1.40
C SER A 234 10.27 -13.93 -2.59
N TYR A 235 11.42 -14.02 -3.24
CA TYR A 235 11.66 -13.38 -4.52
C TYR A 235 11.03 -14.21 -5.64
N ILE A 236 10.19 -13.58 -6.47
CA ILE A 236 9.54 -14.24 -7.60
C ILE A 236 10.42 -14.13 -8.84
N GLY A 237 10.92 -12.94 -9.16
CA GLY A 237 11.74 -12.77 -10.35
C GLY A 237 11.96 -11.31 -10.76
N HIS A 238 12.74 -11.16 -11.83
CA HIS A 238 13.10 -9.89 -12.44
C HIS A 238 12.51 -9.77 -13.85
N THR A 239 12.08 -8.57 -14.23
CA THR A 239 11.80 -8.21 -15.61
C THR A 239 12.19 -6.75 -15.87
N THR A 240 12.34 -6.39 -17.14
CA THR A 240 12.52 -5.00 -17.55
C THR A 240 11.28 -4.51 -18.30
N LEU A 241 11.04 -3.21 -18.25
CA LEU A 241 10.02 -2.60 -19.08
C LEU A 241 10.44 -2.70 -20.57
N PRO A 242 9.62 -3.30 -21.45
CA PRO A 242 10.03 -3.65 -22.82
C PRO A 242 10.05 -2.45 -23.78
N THR A 243 9.71 -1.25 -23.31
CA THR A 243 9.58 -0.06 -24.15
C THR A 243 9.96 1.20 -23.37
N CYS A 244 10.66 2.13 -24.03
CA CYS A 244 10.96 3.46 -23.47
C CYS A 244 9.77 4.43 -23.52
N PHE A 245 8.61 3.99 -24.03
CA PHE A 245 7.41 4.82 -24.16
C PHE A 245 6.86 5.28 -22.80
N TYR A 246 6.99 4.43 -21.78
CA TYR A 246 6.56 4.72 -20.41
C TYR A 246 7.74 5.09 -19.52
N ARG A 247 7.45 5.89 -18.50
CA ARG A 247 8.36 6.20 -17.40
C ARG A 247 7.97 5.41 -16.15
N LYS A 248 8.87 5.30 -15.18
CA LYS A 248 8.60 4.68 -13.87
C LYS A 248 7.34 5.23 -13.20
N ASP A 249 7.10 6.53 -13.31
CA ASP A 249 5.93 7.19 -12.72
C ASP A 249 4.59 6.80 -13.36
N ASP A 250 4.62 6.22 -14.56
CA ASP A 250 3.43 5.76 -15.27
C ASP A 250 2.90 4.44 -14.72
N CYS A 251 3.65 3.74 -13.85
CA CYS A 251 3.20 2.48 -13.27
C CYS A 251 1.96 2.65 -12.37
N LYS A 252 1.05 1.68 -12.48
CA LYS A 252 -0.27 1.54 -11.83
C LYS A 252 -0.59 0.06 -11.64
N LEU A 253 -1.69 -0.23 -10.96
CA LEU A 253 -2.26 -1.57 -10.90
C LEU A 253 -3.53 -1.62 -11.74
N TRP A 254 -3.58 -2.46 -12.76
CA TRP A 254 -4.78 -2.72 -13.53
C TRP A 254 -5.31 -4.11 -13.19
N ASN A 255 -6.50 -4.19 -12.60
CA ASN A 255 -7.10 -5.47 -12.17
C ASN A 255 -6.15 -6.32 -11.31
N GLY A 256 -5.42 -5.66 -10.39
CA GLY A 256 -4.43 -6.30 -9.52
C GLY A 256 -3.10 -6.68 -10.18
N LYS A 257 -2.91 -6.44 -11.48
CA LYS A 257 -1.64 -6.69 -12.19
C LYS A 257 -0.83 -5.40 -12.32
N LEU A 258 0.51 -5.52 -12.29
CA LEU A 258 1.36 -4.38 -12.62
C LEU A 258 1.08 -3.92 -14.05
N SER A 259 0.97 -2.61 -14.24
CA SER A 259 0.73 -2.02 -15.55
C SER A 259 1.36 -0.64 -15.64
N PHE A 260 1.63 -0.19 -16.86
CA PHE A 260 2.10 1.16 -17.15
C PHE A 260 1.05 1.85 -18.00
N ALA A 261 0.57 3.00 -17.54
CA ALA A 261 -0.55 3.69 -18.17
C ALA A 261 -0.23 5.16 -18.39
N LYS A 262 -0.41 5.62 -19.62
CA LYS A 262 -0.10 6.98 -20.05
C LYS A 262 -1.23 7.52 -20.91
N ILE A 263 -1.57 8.79 -20.72
CA ILE A 263 -2.53 9.49 -21.57
C ILE A 263 -1.81 9.94 -22.83
N VAL A 264 -2.42 9.68 -23.99
CA VAL A 264 -1.96 10.08 -25.32
C VAL A 264 -3.16 10.70 -26.02
N LYS A 265 -3.16 12.03 -26.21
CA LYS A 265 -4.31 12.77 -26.75
C LYS A 265 -5.59 12.45 -25.95
N ASP A 266 -6.57 11.83 -26.59
CA ASP A 266 -7.86 11.43 -26.03
C ASP A 266 -7.92 9.95 -25.63
N GLU A 267 -6.77 9.32 -25.35
CA GLU A 267 -6.68 7.89 -25.03
C GLU A 267 -5.81 7.61 -23.81
N VAL A 268 -6.10 6.54 -23.09
CA VAL A 268 -5.16 5.92 -22.14
C VAL A 268 -4.58 4.67 -22.77
N HIS A 269 -3.27 4.64 -22.89
CA HIS A 269 -2.50 3.49 -23.39
C HIS A 269 -1.96 2.72 -22.20
N VAL A 270 -2.41 1.48 -22.00
CA VAL A 270 -2.05 0.63 -20.87
C VAL A 270 -1.26 -0.59 -21.37
N LEU A 271 -0.04 -0.76 -20.88
CA LEU A 271 0.74 -1.98 -21.03
C LEU A 271 0.66 -2.80 -19.73
N ILE A 272 0.30 -4.07 -19.84
CA ILE A 272 0.01 -4.93 -18.68
C ILE A 272 1.06 -6.03 -18.58
N LEU A 273 1.57 -6.28 -17.39
CA LEU A 273 2.30 -7.51 -17.09
C LEU A 273 1.29 -8.64 -16.89
N GLU A 274 1.07 -9.45 -17.92
CA GLU A 274 -0.01 -10.44 -17.97
C GLU A 274 0.21 -11.61 -17.04
N SER A 275 1.46 -12.10 -16.99
CA SER A 275 1.83 -13.24 -16.19
C SER A 275 3.24 -13.09 -15.64
N TYR A 276 3.41 -13.58 -14.42
CA TYR A 276 4.70 -13.70 -13.77
C TYR A 276 4.72 -14.97 -12.93
N ASN A 277 5.80 -15.71 -13.04
CA ASN A 277 6.18 -16.78 -12.13
C ASN A 277 7.71 -16.89 -12.12
N LYS A 278 8.26 -17.78 -11.28
CA LYS A 278 9.71 -17.96 -11.14
C LYS A 278 10.46 -18.28 -12.46
N LYS A 279 9.77 -18.78 -13.48
CA LYS A 279 10.35 -19.23 -14.76
C LYS A 279 10.00 -18.34 -15.95
N HIS A 280 8.90 -17.60 -15.90
CA HIS A 280 8.36 -16.88 -17.05
C HIS A 280 7.70 -15.57 -16.63
N MET A 281 8.11 -14.49 -17.31
CA MET A 281 7.56 -13.15 -17.17
C MET A 281 7.07 -12.72 -18.55
N LYS A 282 5.78 -12.39 -18.69
CA LYS A 282 5.21 -11.97 -19.98
C LYS A 282 4.43 -10.68 -19.87
N TRP A 283 4.87 -9.69 -20.64
CA TRP A 283 4.12 -8.50 -20.98
C TRP A 283 3.08 -8.80 -22.06
N ALA A 284 1.98 -8.06 -22.03
CA ALA A 284 0.97 -8.14 -23.10
C ALA A 284 1.61 -7.81 -24.46
N ASP A 285 1.25 -8.59 -25.48
CA ASP A 285 1.78 -8.42 -26.84
C ASP A 285 1.31 -7.09 -27.48
N GLY A 286 0.20 -6.53 -26.97
CA GLY A 286 -0.36 -5.25 -27.37
C GLY A 286 -0.72 -4.35 -26.19
N LYS A 287 -0.91 -3.06 -26.48
CA LYS A 287 -1.41 -2.08 -25.50
C LYS A 287 -2.94 -2.14 -25.46
N LEU A 288 -3.50 -2.13 -24.26
CA LEU A 288 -4.91 -1.83 -24.05
C LEU A 288 -5.13 -0.33 -24.26
N ILE A 289 -6.04 0.04 -25.17
CA ILE A 289 -6.37 1.43 -25.47
C ILE A 289 -7.77 1.73 -24.94
N ILE A 290 -7.87 2.74 -24.07
CA ILE A 290 -9.13 3.22 -23.51
C ILE A 290 -9.39 4.62 -24.03
N LYS A 291 -10.49 4.80 -24.76
CA LYS A 291 -10.89 6.13 -25.26
C LYS A 291 -11.41 7.00 -24.12
N LEU A 292 -11.08 8.28 -24.16
CA LEU A 292 -11.52 9.33 -23.23
C LEU A 292 -12.29 10.41 -24.01
N PRO A 293 -13.59 10.19 -24.32
CA PRO A 293 -14.35 11.11 -25.16
C PRO A 293 -14.39 12.55 -24.63
N PHE A 294 -14.32 12.73 -23.31
CA PHE A 294 -14.32 14.03 -22.66
C PHE A 294 -13.04 14.86 -22.90
N LEU A 295 -12.02 14.29 -23.55
CA LEU A 295 -10.77 14.98 -23.91
C LEU A 295 -10.73 15.46 -25.36
N LYS A 296 -11.68 15.05 -26.22
CA LYS A 296 -11.62 15.31 -27.67
C LYS A 296 -11.60 16.79 -28.05
N ASP A 297 -12.30 17.62 -27.27
CA ASP A 297 -12.54 19.04 -27.59
C ASP A 297 -11.72 20.00 -26.72
N ILE A 298 -10.70 19.50 -26.01
CA ILE A 298 -9.88 20.34 -25.15
C ILE A 298 -8.77 20.99 -26.01
N SER A 299 -8.89 22.30 -26.22
CA SER A 299 -8.01 23.11 -27.10
C SER A 299 -6.58 23.32 -26.58
N VAL A 300 -6.35 23.07 -25.29
CA VAL A 300 -5.05 23.15 -24.61
C VAL A 300 -4.82 21.81 -23.96
N GLU A 301 -3.65 21.16 -24.16
CA GLU A 301 -3.34 19.89 -23.48
C GLU A 301 -3.54 20.07 -21.96
N PRO A 302 -4.63 19.52 -21.39
CA PRO A 302 -4.94 19.77 -20.01
C PRO A 302 -3.89 19.06 -19.17
N VAL A 303 -3.46 19.64 -18.05
CA VAL A 303 -2.50 18.99 -17.17
C VAL A 303 -3.22 17.91 -16.35
N ILE A 304 -3.56 16.82 -17.04
CA ILE A 304 -4.28 15.66 -16.50
C ILE A 304 -3.28 14.57 -16.20
N LYS A 305 -3.28 14.13 -14.95
CA LYS A 305 -2.49 12.98 -14.51
C LYS A 305 -3.42 11.85 -14.10
N LEU A 306 -3.21 10.67 -14.69
CA LEU A 306 -3.86 9.45 -14.24
C LEU A 306 -3.34 9.08 -12.84
N LEU A 307 -4.22 9.09 -11.85
CA LEU A 307 -3.92 8.76 -10.47
C LEU A 307 -3.94 7.26 -10.21
N TYR A 308 -5.06 6.65 -10.57
CA TYR A 308 -5.40 5.30 -10.13
C TYR A 308 -6.26 4.60 -11.17
N LEU A 309 -5.99 3.31 -11.31
CA LEU A 309 -6.76 2.37 -12.10
C LEU A 309 -7.44 1.45 -11.09
N SER A 310 -8.77 1.50 -10.99
CA SER A 310 -9.48 0.59 -10.10
C SER A 310 -9.77 -0.73 -10.79
N ASN A 311 -9.95 -1.77 -9.98
CA ASN A 311 -10.50 -3.04 -10.42
C ASN A 311 -12.00 -2.94 -10.82
N THR A 312 -12.58 -1.74 -10.81
CA THR A 312 -14.02 -1.49 -10.99
C THR A 312 -14.37 -0.80 -12.30
N ASN A 313 -13.50 -0.88 -13.32
CA ASN A 313 -13.63 -0.18 -14.61
C ASN A 313 -13.71 1.35 -14.46
N LYS A 314 -13.07 1.90 -13.41
CA LYS A 314 -13.00 3.34 -13.20
C LYS A 314 -11.56 3.83 -13.28
N LEU A 315 -11.38 4.93 -13.99
CA LEU A 315 -10.15 5.68 -14.08
C LEU A 315 -10.27 6.91 -13.18
N PHE A 316 -9.21 7.24 -12.44
CA PHE A 316 -9.18 8.42 -11.59
C PHE A 316 -8.11 9.38 -12.09
N PHE A 317 -8.46 10.66 -12.19
CA PHE A 317 -7.60 11.69 -12.75
C PHE A 317 -7.47 12.87 -11.79
N VAL A 318 -6.27 13.45 -11.68
CA VAL A 318 -6.11 14.84 -11.23
C VAL A 318 -6.19 15.72 -12.45
N TRP A 319 -7.05 16.72 -12.38
CA TRP A 319 -7.06 17.85 -13.29
C TRP A 319 -6.40 19.02 -12.57
N ARG A 320 -5.13 19.30 -12.86
CA ARG A 320 -4.37 20.29 -12.08
C ARG A 320 -4.92 21.70 -12.26
N ASP A 321 -5.23 22.08 -13.49
CA ASP A 321 -5.74 23.42 -13.80
C ASP A 321 -7.10 23.71 -13.15
N LYS A 322 -7.88 22.65 -12.89
CA LYS A 322 -9.20 22.73 -12.25
C LYS A 322 -9.15 22.37 -10.77
N GLU A 323 -7.96 22.15 -10.20
CA GLU A 323 -7.77 21.74 -8.79
C GLU A 323 -8.78 20.66 -8.34
N SER A 324 -8.96 19.63 -9.17
CA SER A 324 -10.04 18.66 -8.96
C SER A 324 -9.62 17.23 -9.29
N ILE A 325 -10.29 16.30 -8.62
CA ILE A 325 -10.16 14.86 -8.86
C ILE A 325 -11.45 14.38 -9.51
N HIS A 326 -11.29 13.64 -10.61
CA HIS A 326 -12.39 13.10 -11.39
C HIS A 326 -12.31 11.58 -11.43
N SER A 327 -13.46 10.93 -11.50
CA SER A 327 -13.56 9.54 -11.93
C SER A 327 -14.25 9.44 -13.27
N PHE A 328 -13.75 8.56 -14.12
CA PHE A 328 -14.37 8.19 -15.38
C PHE A 328 -14.72 6.71 -15.33
N ASP A 329 -15.98 6.41 -15.59
CA ASP A 329 -16.46 5.04 -15.70
C ASP A 329 -16.35 4.59 -17.16
N ILE A 330 -15.49 3.59 -17.41
CA ILE A 330 -15.15 3.14 -18.77
C ILE A 330 -16.35 2.53 -19.47
N LYS A 331 -17.27 1.89 -18.73
CA LYS A 331 -18.43 1.20 -19.30
C LYS A 331 -19.53 2.18 -19.70
N THR A 332 -19.80 3.16 -18.84
CA THR A 332 -20.87 4.13 -19.04
C THR A 332 -20.41 5.40 -19.77
N GLY A 333 -19.10 5.63 -19.87
CA GLY A 333 -18.53 6.87 -20.38
C GLY A 333 -18.75 8.08 -19.47
N LYS A 334 -19.26 7.88 -18.26
CA LYS A 334 -19.63 8.96 -17.35
C LYS A 334 -18.41 9.51 -16.62
N LEU A 335 -18.18 10.82 -16.73
CA LEU A 335 -17.22 11.57 -15.91
C LEU A 335 -17.93 12.13 -14.67
N THR A 336 -17.34 11.97 -13.49
CA THR A 336 -17.88 12.43 -12.21
C THR A 336 -16.79 13.13 -11.41
N ILE A 337 -17.08 14.33 -10.91
CA ILE A 337 -16.18 15.07 -10.00
C ILE A 337 -16.25 14.40 -8.62
N ILE A 338 -15.10 13.98 -8.09
CA ILE A 338 -14.98 13.40 -6.76
C ILE A 338 -14.62 14.47 -5.74
N LEU A 339 -13.71 15.37 -6.11
CA LEU A 339 -13.23 16.45 -5.26
C LEU A 339 -12.97 17.68 -6.12
N SER A 340 -13.33 18.86 -5.61
CA SER A 340 -13.08 20.16 -6.24
C SER A 340 -12.42 21.11 -5.23
N ASN A 341 -11.77 22.16 -5.74
CA ASN A 341 -11.05 23.17 -4.95
C ASN A 341 -9.95 22.59 -4.05
N TYR A 342 -9.28 21.54 -4.55
CA TYR A 342 -8.16 20.91 -3.86
C TYR A 342 -6.86 21.66 -4.14
N LYS A 343 -6.24 22.22 -3.10
CA LYS A 343 -4.90 22.82 -3.20
C LYS A 343 -3.83 21.72 -3.29
N LEU A 344 -3.18 21.59 -4.44
CA LEU A 344 -2.04 20.68 -4.68
C LEU A 344 -0.94 20.77 -3.61
N SER A 345 -0.79 21.94 -2.99
CA SER A 345 0.22 22.18 -1.94
C SER A 345 -0.01 21.38 -0.65
N GLN A 346 -1.21 20.82 -0.43
CA GLN A 346 -1.56 20.12 0.81
C GLN A 346 -1.25 18.62 0.79
N GLY A 347 -0.88 18.03 -0.36
CA GLY A 347 -0.57 16.58 -0.49
C GLY A 347 -1.71 15.64 -0.09
N LEU A 348 -2.29 14.91 -1.03
CA LEU A 348 -3.37 13.96 -0.72
C LEU A 348 -2.85 12.55 -0.52
N TYR A 349 -3.52 11.83 0.37
CA TYR A 349 -3.43 10.39 0.46
C TYR A 349 -4.79 9.76 0.70
N LEU A 350 -4.94 8.50 0.29
CA LEU A 350 -6.10 7.69 0.62
C LEU A 350 -5.84 6.96 1.93
N SER A 351 -6.79 7.02 2.87
CA SER A 351 -6.81 6.16 4.04
C SER A 351 -7.96 5.18 3.93
N TRP A 352 -7.79 3.99 4.50
CA TRP A 352 -8.87 3.04 4.72
C TRP A 352 -9.02 2.90 6.23
N PRO A 353 -10.04 3.50 6.86
CA PRO A 353 -10.30 3.29 8.28
C PRO A 353 -10.34 1.80 8.61
N SER A 354 -9.64 1.36 9.65
CA SER A 354 -9.59 -0.06 9.98
C SER A 354 -9.66 -0.34 11.48
N LEU A 355 -10.11 -1.56 11.78
CA LEU A 355 -10.14 -2.13 13.12
C LEU A 355 -8.86 -2.92 13.46
N PHE A 356 -7.84 -2.90 12.58
CA PHE A 356 -6.58 -3.61 12.83
C PHE A 356 -5.91 -3.07 14.10
N THR A 357 -5.72 -3.94 15.08
CA THR A 357 -4.92 -3.65 16.27
C THR A 357 -3.66 -4.51 16.23
N PHE A 358 -2.58 -4.03 16.84
CA PHE A 358 -1.37 -4.84 16.99
C PHE A 358 -1.57 -6.01 17.96
N LYS A 359 -2.55 -5.89 18.88
CA LYS A 359 -3.00 -6.97 19.79
C LYS A 359 -4.00 -7.94 19.14
N GLY A 360 -4.90 -7.46 18.28
CA GLY A 360 -5.93 -8.25 17.57
C GLY A 360 -5.46 -8.90 16.27
N LEU A 361 -4.15 -8.83 15.98
CA LEU A 361 -3.47 -9.83 15.16
C LEU A 361 -3.46 -11.21 15.85
N GLN A 362 -3.80 -11.30 17.14
CA GLN A 362 -4.16 -12.56 17.77
C GLN A 362 -5.67 -12.84 17.69
N SER A 363 -6.02 -14.11 17.45
CA SER A 363 -7.22 -14.67 18.06
C SER A 363 -6.97 -14.83 19.55
N SER A 364 -7.90 -14.36 20.37
CA SER A 364 -8.02 -14.73 21.78
C SER A 364 -7.86 -16.25 21.94
N SER A 365 -6.68 -16.70 22.37
CA SER A 365 -6.54 -17.95 23.10
C SER A 365 -7.09 -17.71 24.50
N GLY A 366 -7.94 -18.61 24.96
CA GLY A 366 -8.92 -18.41 26.01
C GLY A 366 -8.41 -17.81 27.32
N GLN A 367 -9.30 -17.06 27.96
CA GLN A 367 -9.64 -17.27 29.36
C GLN A 367 -11.15 -17.36 29.49
#